data_AF-A0A838JDD5-F1
#
_entry.id   AF-A0A838JDD5-F1
#
_cell.length_a   1.000
_cell.length_b   1.000
_cell.length_c   1.000
_cell.angle_alpha   90.00
_cell.angle_beta   90.00
_cell.angle_gamma   90.00
#
_symmetry.space_group_name_H-M   'P 1'
#
loop_
_entity.id
_entity.type
_entity.pdbx_description
1 polymer ?
#
loop_
_entity_poly.entity_id
_entity_poly.type
_entity_poly.pdbx_seq_one_letter_code
_entity_poly.pdbx_strand_id
1 'polypeptide(L)'
;VRYAVAGIGINVNHGKFPSELREVATSLRLEADRILSRPELLIAILQSMSEEVEALLSVETFAQATDSILHRLEKKSSWIRGKRVFVDEAEGYTGVTAGLDTRGFLRVQTERGLRTVLSGGVRDVLARG
;
A
#
# COMPACT_ATOMS: atom_id res chain seq x y z
N VAL A 1 10.20 -17.58 14.16
CA VAL A 1 9.20 -16.61 14.67
C VAL A 1 7.93 -17.40 15.00
N ARG A 2 7.25 -17.16 16.14
CA ARG A 2 6.05 -17.93 16.55
C ARG A 2 4.72 -17.17 16.41
N TYR A 3 4.77 -15.85 16.23
CA TYR A 3 3.59 -15.00 16.06
C TYR A 3 3.99 -13.75 15.26
N ALA A 4 3.01 -13.18 14.55
CA ALA A 4 3.12 -11.87 13.91
C ALA A 4 2.03 -10.97 14.50
N VAL A 5 2.37 -9.71 14.77
CA VAL A 5 1.42 -8.70 15.28
C VAL A 5 1.25 -7.63 14.20
N ALA A 6 0.02 -7.44 13.73
CA ALA A 6 -0.34 -6.42 12.76
C ALA A 6 -1.30 -5.41 13.40
N GLY A 7 -0.90 -4.14 13.47
CA GLY A 7 -1.76 -3.04 13.90
C GLY A 7 -2.33 -2.30 12.69
N ILE A 8 -3.65 -2.10 12.67
CA ILE A 8 -4.35 -1.36 11.59
C ILE A 8 -5.02 -0.13 12.19
N GLY A 9 -4.60 1.05 11.74
CA GLY A 9 -5.21 2.34 12.08
C GLY A 9 -6.02 2.87 10.90
N ILE A 10 -7.29 3.22 11.13
CA ILE A 10 -8.18 3.78 10.10
C ILE A 10 -8.86 5.04 10.63
N ASN A 11 -8.74 6.13 9.89
CA ASN A 11 -9.49 7.35 10.16
C ASN A 11 -10.95 7.17 9.74
N VAL A 12 -11.83 6.84 10.69
CA VAL A 12 -13.26 6.58 10.38
C VAL A 12 -14.09 7.85 10.41
N ASN A 13 -14.40 8.39 11.60
CA ASN A 13 -15.39 9.46 11.78
C ASN A 13 -14.78 10.84 12.11
N HIS A 14 -13.48 11.02 11.88
CA HIS A 14 -12.81 12.32 12.04
C HIS A 14 -13.44 13.35 11.11
N GLY A 15 -14.11 14.37 11.66
CA GLY A 15 -14.75 15.42 10.87
C GLY A 15 -13.82 16.56 10.46
N LYS A 16 -12.61 16.61 11.03
CA LYS A 16 -11.56 17.59 10.68
C LYS A 16 -10.21 17.08 11.15
N PHE A 17 -9.15 17.59 10.52
CA PHE A 17 -7.76 17.36 10.92
C PHE A 17 -7.09 18.68 11.31
N PRO A 18 -6.08 18.64 12.21
CA PRO A 18 -5.19 19.77 12.47
C PRO A 18 -4.59 20.34 11.18
N SER A 19 -4.18 21.61 11.22
CA SER A 19 -3.60 22.31 10.05
C SER A 19 -2.46 21.53 9.42
N GLU A 20 -1.53 21.00 10.23
CA GLU A 20 -0.35 20.29 9.72
C GLU A 20 -0.69 19.00 8.96
N LEU A 21 -1.87 18.42 9.14
CA LEU A 21 -2.27 17.14 8.55
C LEU A 21 -3.33 17.26 7.46
N ARG A 22 -3.94 18.44 7.30
CA ARG A 22 -5.13 18.63 6.46
C ARG A 22 -4.91 18.26 4.99
N GLU A 23 -3.68 18.43 4.48
CA GLU A 23 -3.34 18.13 3.09
C GLU A 23 -3.00 16.65 2.85
N VAL A 24 -2.65 15.91 3.90
CA VAL A 24 -2.13 14.53 3.79
C VAL A 24 -2.99 13.48 4.47
N ALA A 25 -4.00 13.88 5.24
CA ALA A 25 -4.91 13.00 5.97
C ALA A 25 -6.37 13.26 5.60
N THR A 26 -7.10 12.17 5.37
CA THR A 26 -8.57 12.16 5.24
C THR A 26 -9.19 11.11 6.18
N SER A 27 -10.52 11.04 6.20
CA SER A 27 -11.30 10.04 6.92
C SER A 27 -12.43 9.50 6.07
N LEU A 28 -12.90 8.29 6.37
CA LEU A 28 -14.05 7.70 5.67
C LEU A 28 -15.29 8.59 5.74
N ARG A 29 -15.49 9.32 6.85
CA ARG A 29 -16.59 10.28 6.97
C ARG A 29 -16.47 11.44 5.98
N LEU A 30 -15.27 11.97 5.79
CA LEU A 30 -15.05 13.10 4.88
C LEU A 30 -15.24 12.67 3.43
N GLU A 31 -14.76 11.48 3.06
CA GLU A 31 -14.88 10.95 1.69
C GLU A 31 -16.31 10.46 1.36
N ALA A 32 -17.04 9.93 2.35
CA ALA A 32 -18.40 9.40 2.15
C ALA A 32 -19.51 10.39 2.51
N ASP A 33 -19.16 11.58 3.01
CA ASP A 33 -20.06 12.63 3.51
C ASP A 33 -21.12 12.11 4.51
N ARG A 34 -20.76 11.14 5.35
CA ARG A 34 -21.65 10.57 6.39
C ARG A 34 -20.87 9.92 7.53
N ILE A 35 -21.52 9.74 8.68
CA ILE A 35 -20.95 8.97 9.79
C ILE A 35 -21.10 7.48 9.49
N LEU A 36 -20.03 6.70 9.72
CA LEU A 36 -20.03 5.24 9.54
C LEU A 36 -20.09 4.51 10.88
N SER A 37 -20.78 3.36 10.88
CA SER A 37 -20.79 2.41 11.99
C SER A 37 -19.43 1.73 12.10
N ARG A 38 -18.70 2.01 13.19
CA ARG A 38 -17.39 1.39 13.46
C ARG A 38 -17.49 -0.13 13.64
N PRO A 39 -18.51 -0.69 14.34
CA PRO A 39 -18.68 -2.13 14.43
C PRO A 39 -18.88 -2.80 13.07
N GLU A 40 -19.75 -2.26 12.21
CA GLU A 40 -20.00 -2.84 10.88
C GLU A 40 -18.75 -2.77 10.00
N LEU A 41 -18.03 -1.64 10.02
CA LEU A 41 -16.76 -1.50 9.32
C LEU A 41 -15.72 -2.52 9.82
N LEU A 42 -15.62 -2.72 11.13
CA LEU A 42 -14.69 -3.70 11.71
C LEU A 42 -15.04 -5.12 11.27
N ILE A 43 -16.32 -5.49 11.29
CA ILE A 43 -16.77 -6.80 10.83
C ILE A 43 -16.39 -7.01 9.36
N ALA A 44 -16.69 -6.03 8.50
CA ALA A 44 -16.37 -6.11 7.07
C ALA A 44 -14.85 -6.24 6.81
N ILE A 45 -14.03 -5.50 7.55
CA ILE A 45 -12.57 -5.59 7.46
C ILE A 45 -12.08 -6.97 7.91
N LEU A 46 -12.57 -7.48 9.05
CA LEU A 46 -12.14 -8.78 9.56
C LEU A 46 -12.55 -9.92 8.63
N GLN A 47 -13.74 -9.86 8.05
CA GLN A 47 -14.20 -10.84 7.05
C GLN A 47 -13.29 -10.82 5.81
N SER A 48 -13.09 -9.63 5.23
CA SER A 48 -12.21 -9.48 4.07
C SER A 48 -10.76 -9.92 4.37
N MET A 49 -10.25 -9.65 5.57
CA MET A 49 -8.93 -10.11 5.98
C MET A 49 -8.87 -11.64 6.15
N SER A 50 -9.91 -12.26 6.71
CA SER A 50 -9.98 -13.72 6.86
C SER A 50 -9.91 -14.39 5.49
N GLU A 51 -10.69 -13.91 4.52
CA GLU A 51 -10.72 -14.44 3.16
C GLU A 51 -9.33 -14.37 2.48
N GLU A 52 -8.64 -13.23 2.59
CA GLU A 52 -7.30 -13.07 2.00
C GLU A 52 -6.26 -13.96 2.70
N VAL A 53 -6.32 -14.07 4.03
CA VAL A 53 -5.40 -14.92 4.81
C VAL A 53 -5.64 -16.40 4.51
N GLU A 54 -6.89 -16.84 4.48
CA GLU A 54 -7.26 -18.23 4.16
C GLU A 54 -6.77 -18.61 2.75
N ALA A 55 -6.97 -17.73 1.77
CA ALA A 55 -6.51 -17.94 0.41
C ALA A 55 -4.97 -18.02 0.31
N LEU A 56 -4.24 -17.28 1.15
CA LEU A 56 -2.77 -17.30 1.23
C LEU A 56 -2.21 -18.48 2.03
N LEU A 57 -3.00 -19.11 2.91
CA LEU A 57 -2.55 -20.26 3.71
C LEU A 57 -2.80 -21.60 3.00
N SER A 58 -3.74 -21.67 2.06
CA SER A 58 -4.00 -22.88 1.27
C SER A 58 -3.00 -23.02 0.13
N VAL A 59 -2.34 -24.17 0.05
CA VAL A 59 -1.38 -24.51 -1.02
C VAL A 59 -2.04 -24.47 -2.41
N GLU A 60 -3.31 -24.87 -2.49
CA GLU A 60 -4.06 -24.93 -3.74
C GLU A 60 -4.36 -23.54 -4.31
N THR A 61 -4.67 -22.59 -3.42
CA THR A 61 -5.05 -21.22 -3.82
C THR A 61 -3.90 -20.23 -3.75
N PHE A 62 -2.77 -20.58 -3.13
CA PHE A 62 -1.67 -19.66 -2.84
C PHE A 62 -1.17 -18.89 -4.07
N ALA A 63 -0.92 -19.59 -5.18
CA ALA A 63 -0.42 -18.97 -6.41
C ALA A 63 -1.43 -17.96 -6.98
N GLN A 64 -2.69 -18.38 -7.09
CA GLN A 64 -3.76 -17.53 -7.60
C GLN A 64 -4.03 -16.33 -6.67
N ALA A 65 -4.01 -16.54 -5.36
CA ALA A 65 -4.19 -15.49 -4.36
C ALA A 65 -3.07 -14.44 -4.47
N THR A 66 -1.81 -14.88 -4.56
CA THR A 66 -0.65 -14.02 -4.71
C THR A 66 -0.75 -13.17 -5.99
N ASP A 67 -0.99 -13.81 -7.14
CA ASP A 67 -1.12 -13.10 -8.42
C ASP A 67 -2.28 -12.10 -8.40
N SER A 68 -3.41 -12.49 -7.82
CA SER A 68 -4.58 -11.64 -7.71
C SER A 68 -4.29 -10.43 -6.80
N ILE A 69 -3.59 -10.61 -5.68
CA ILE A 69 -3.17 -9.51 -4.79
C ILE A 69 -2.25 -8.54 -5.53
N LEU A 70 -1.22 -9.05 -6.23
CA LEU A 70 -0.29 -8.22 -7.00
C LEU A 70 -1.02 -7.40 -8.06
N HIS A 71 -1.95 -8.02 -8.79
CA HIS A 71 -2.75 -7.34 -9.80
C HIS A 71 -3.66 -6.26 -9.19
N ARG A 72 -4.36 -6.57 -8.08
CA ARG A 72 -5.23 -5.60 -7.39
C ARG A 72 -4.43 -4.42 -6.84
N LEU A 73 -3.26 -4.67 -6.26
CA LEU A 73 -2.37 -3.62 -5.76
C LEU A 73 -1.90 -2.71 -6.89
N GLU A 74 -1.37 -3.29 -7.96
CA GLU A 74 -0.87 -2.51 -9.09
C GLU A 74 -1.97 -1.68 -9.75
N LYS A 75 -3.18 -2.23 -9.90
CA LYS A 75 -4.32 -1.52 -10.50
C LYS A 75 -4.86 -0.38 -9.62
N LYS A 76 -4.80 -0.51 -8.29
CA LYS A 76 -5.38 0.46 -7.34
C LYS A 76 -4.37 1.47 -6.81
N SER A 77 -3.07 1.28 -7.07
CA SER A 77 -2.01 2.14 -6.54
C SER A 77 -1.50 3.13 -7.58
N SER A 78 -1.50 4.42 -7.22
CA SER A 78 -0.82 5.46 -7.99
C SER A 78 0.70 5.44 -7.83
N TRP A 79 1.25 4.56 -6.97
CA TRP A 79 2.67 4.50 -6.66
C TRP A 79 3.42 3.36 -7.36
N ILE A 80 2.72 2.29 -7.75
CA ILE A 80 3.38 1.07 -8.24
C ILE A 80 3.88 1.22 -9.68
N ARG A 81 3.22 2.02 -10.52
CA ARG A 81 3.62 2.22 -11.92
C ARG A 81 3.52 3.70 -12.33
N GLY A 82 4.51 4.16 -13.10
CA GLY A 82 4.50 5.47 -13.74
C GLY A 82 4.82 6.65 -12.81
N LYS A 83 5.12 6.41 -11.52
CA LYS A 83 5.42 7.47 -10.57
C LYS A 83 6.92 7.76 -10.53
N ARG A 84 7.31 9.02 -10.62
CA ARG A 84 8.70 9.44 -10.42
C ARG A 84 9.01 9.41 -8.93
N VAL A 85 10.03 8.65 -8.53
CA VAL A 85 10.35 8.42 -7.12
C VAL A 85 11.85 8.54 -6.84
N PHE A 86 12.17 8.85 -5.59
CA PHE A 86 13.48 8.66 -4.98
C PHE A 86 13.40 7.45 -4.05
N VAL A 87 14.35 6.52 -4.17
CA VAL A 87 14.49 5.34 -3.33
C VAL A 87 15.69 5.53 -2.41
N ASP A 88 15.45 5.42 -1.11
CA ASP A 88 16.45 5.60 -0.06
C ASP A 88 17.14 4.28 0.28
N GLU A 89 17.98 3.79 -0.65
CA GLU A 89 18.75 2.55 -0.54
C GLU A 89 20.22 2.80 -0.91
N ALA A 90 21.15 2.45 0.00
CA ALA A 90 22.58 2.78 -0.12
C ALA A 90 22.80 4.29 -0.37
N GLU A 91 23.39 4.67 -1.50
CA GLU A 91 23.58 6.09 -1.88
C GLU A 91 22.29 6.78 -2.36
N GLY A 92 21.20 6.02 -2.49
CA GLY A 92 19.93 6.48 -3.03
C GLY A 92 19.93 6.60 -4.55
N TYR A 93 18.74 6.54 -5.15
CA TYR A 93 18.59 6.71 -6.59
C TYR A 93 17.19 7.18 -6.98
N THR A 94 17.10 7.81 -8.14
CA THR A 94 15.83 8.23 -8.74
C THR A 94 15.44 7.32 -9.91
N GLY A 95 14.14 7.24 -10.16
CA GLY A 95 13.62 6.59 -11.35
C GLY A 95 12.10 6.67 -11.44
N VAL A 96 11.53 5.87 -12.32
CA VAL A 96 10.07 5.74 -12.50
C VAL A 96 9.64 4.34 -12.08
N THR A 97 8.60 4.24 -11.24
CA THR A 97 8.08 2.95 -10.80
C THR A 97 7.54 2.15 -11.98
N ALA A 98 7.85 0.85 -12.02
CA ALA A 98 7.71 -0.02 -13.18
C ALA A 98 6.92 -1.31 -12.87
N GLY A 99 6.09 -1.29 -11.83
CA GLY A 99 5.31 -2.44 -11.37
C GLY A 99 5.98 -3.21 -10.23
N LEU A 100 5.37 -4.33 -9.88
CA LEU A 100 5.92 -5.30 -8.93
C LEU A 100 6.60 -6.47 -9.68
N ASP A 101 7.55 -7.15 -9.04
CA ASP A 101 7.99 -8.49 -9.45
C ASP A 101 7.04 -9.58 -8.91
N THR A 102 7.27 -10.84 -9.28
CA THR A 102 6.44 -11.97 -8.85
C THR A 102 6.49 -12.25 -7.34
N ARG A 103 7.42 -11.64 -6.61
CA ARG A 103 7.54 -11.73 -5.15
C ARG A 103 6.95 -10.51 -4.46
N GLY A 104 6.41 -9.55 -5.21
CA GLY A 104 5.84 -8.31 -4.70
C GLY A 104 6.83 -7.17 -4.46
N PHE A 105 8.09 -7.29 -4.91
CA PHE A 105 9.04 -6.18 -4.78
C PHE A 105 8.78 -5.12 -5.85
N LEU A 106 8.82 -3.84 -5.45
CA LEU A 106 8.72 -2.72 -6.37
C LEU A 106 9.91 -2.69 -7.34
N ARG A 107 9.63 -2.48 -8.62
CA ARG A 107 10.65 -2.28 -9.66
C ARG A 107 10.68 -0.81 -10.05
N VAL A 108 11.87 -0.27 -10.27
CA VAL A 108 12.08 1.13 -10.66
C VAL A 108 13.00 1.18 -11.87
N GLN A 109 12.51 1.80 -12.94
CA GLN A 109 13.28 2.09 -14.13
C GLN A 109 14.17 3.32 -13.86
N THR A 110 15.48 3.10 -13.84
CA THR A 110 16.50 4.16 -13.71
C THR A 110 17.19 4.38 -15.05
N GLU A 111 18.05 5.39 -15.13
CA GLU A 111 18.92 5.63 -16.29
C GLU A 111 19.92 4.50 -16.52
N ARG A 112 20.31 3.77 -15.45
CA ARG A 112 21.23 2.63 -15.51
C ARG A 112 20.51 1.30 -15.75
N GLY A 113 19.21 1.34 -16.03
CA GLY A 113 18.36 0.16 -16.22
C GLY A 113 17.41 -0.08 -15.06
N LEU A 114 16.80 -1.26 -15.08
CA LEU A 114 15.76 -1.64 -14.14
C LEU A 114 16.34 -2.18 -12.83
N ARG A 115 15.86 -1.65 -11.70
CA ARG A 115 16.25 -2.07 -10.36
C ARG A 115 15.06 -2.59 -9.57
N THR A 116 15.30 -3.58 -8.72
CA THR A 116 14.32 -4.06 -7.73
C THR A 116 14.64 -3.41 -6.39
N VAL A 117 13.64 -2.79 -5.76
CA VAL A 117 13.75 -2.20 -4.42
C VAL A 117 13.63 -3.32 -3.40
N LEU A 118 14.72 -3.64 -2.70
CA LEU A 118 14.74 -4.70 -1.68
C LEU A 118 14.54 -4.14 -0.28
N SER A 119 14.95 -2.89 -0.06
CA SER A 119 14.84 -2.18 1.20
C SER A 119 14.82 -0.67 0.97
N GLY A 120 14.44 0.11 1.99
CA GLY A 120 14.47 1.57 1.94
C GLY A 120 13.11 2.23 1.69
N GLY A 121 13.04 3.52 1.98
CA GLY A 121 11.84 4.32 1.78
C GLY A 121 11.70 4.79 0.33
N VAL A 122 10.48 4.73 -0.20
CA VAL A 122 10.13 5.28 -1.52
C VAL A 122 9.39 6.59 -1.31
N ARG A 123 9.89 7.67 -1.89
CA ARG A 123 9.31 9.02 -1.76
C ARG A 123 9.06 9.62 -3.13
N ASP A 124 8.05 10.49 -3.22
CA ASP A 124 7.85 11.30 -4.40
C ASP A 124 9.04 12.27 -4.54
N VAL A 125 9.59 12.41 -5.75
CA VAL A 125 10.67 13.37 -6.00
C VAL A 125 10.16 14.81 -5.83
N LEU A 126 8.86 15.04 -6.08
CA LEU A 126 8.22 16.35 -5.92
C LEU A 126 8.04 16.77 -4.45
N ALA A 127 8.15 15.84 -3.50
CA ALA A 127 8.11 16.14 -2.06
C ALA A 127 9.46 16.69 -1.53
N ARG A 128 10.47 16.85 -2.40
CA ARG A 128 11.67 17.64 -2.14
C ARG A 128 11.49 19.03 -2.75
N GLY A 129 10.62 19.83 -2.14
CA GLY A 129 10.38 21.24 -2.43
C GLY A 129 10.16 21.98 -1.13
#